data_AF-A0A2M8AKG7-F1
#
_entry.id   AF-A0A2M8AKG7-F1
#
_cell.length_a   1.000
_cell.length_b   1.000
_cell.length_c   1.000
_cell.angle_alpha   90.00
_cell.angle_beta   90.00
_cell.angle_gamma   90.00
#
_symmetry.space_group_name_H-M   'P 1'
#
loop_
_entity.id
_entity.type
_entity.pdbx_description
1 polymer ?
#
loop_
_entity_poly.entity_id
_entity_poly.type
_entity_poly.pdbx_seq_one_letter_code
_entity_poly.pdbx_strand_id
1 'polypeptide(L)' 'MVKVSLPKTEYEKLKRQATAYREVAEKFFELIVKDPIEEVVEDFRKTNLYTEDFLRDLESGLRQSSYAKKYGNKTASRRP' A
#
# COMPACT_ATOMS: atom_id res chain seq x y z
N MET A 1 -14.32 -1.35 -30.94
CA MET A 1 -13.28 -2.28 -30.43
C MET A 1 -12.35 -2.62 -31.57
N VAL A 2 -11.07 -2.30 -31.45
CA VAL A 2 -10.07 -2.62 -32.48
C VAL A 2 -9.60 -4.05 -32.25
N LYS A 3 -9.80 -4.92 -33.24
CA LYS A 3 -9.33 -6.30 -33.18
C LYS A 3 -7.86 -6.34 -33.60
N VAL A 4 -6.98 -6.42 -32.62
CA VAL A 4 -5.54 -6.58 -32.83
C VAL A 4 -5.22 -8.07 -32.84
N SER A 5 -4.44 -8.53 -33.82
CA SER A 5 -3.98 -9.92 -33.92
C SER A 5 -2.46 -9.93 -33.82
N LEU A 6 -1.94 -10.81 -32.96
CA LEU A 6 -0.52 -10.90 -32.65
C LEU A 6 -0.07 -12.37 -32.71
N PRO A 7 1.16 -12.65 -33.16
CA PRO A 7 1.77 -13.96 -33.01
C PRO A 7 1.78 -14.42 -31.55
N LYS A 8 1.53 -15.71 -31.31
CA LYS A 8 1.50 -16.29 -29.95
C LYS A 8 2.78 -16.02 -29.16
N THR A 9 3.92 -16.08 -29.83
CA THR A 9 5.24 -15.83 -29.22
C THR A 9 5.38 -14.41 -28.70
N GLU A 10 4.90 -13.42 -29.46
CA GLU A 10 4.89 -12.02 -29.05
C GLU A 10 3.92 -11.77 -27.90
N TYR A 11 2.75 -12.40 -27.96
CA TYR A 11 1.78 -12.35 -26.86
C TYR A 11 2.38 -12.87 -25.55
N GLU A 12 3.01 -14.04 -25.56
CA GLU A 12 3.61 -14.62 -24.34
C GLU A 12 4.75 -13.74 -23.80
N LYS A 13 5.56 -13.15 -24.69
CA LYS A 13 6.61 -12.20 -24.29
C LYS A 13 6.02 -10.96 -23.62
N LEU A 14 4.99 -10.36 -24.22
CA LEU A 14 4.30 -9.18 -23.68
C LEU A 14 3.60 -9.49 -22.35
N LYS A 15 2.96 -10.65 -22.26
CA LYS A 15 2.32 -11.13 -21.03
C LYS A 15 3.34 -11.24 -19.89
N ARG A 16 4.51 -11.86 -20.15
CA ARG A 16 5.58 -11.97 -19.15
C ARG A 16 6.09 -10.60 -18.69
N GLN A 17 6.27 -9.66 -19.63
CA GLN A 17 6.70 -8.30 -19.31
C GLN A 17 5.65 -7.56 -18.48
N ALA A 18 4.37 -7.68 -18.83
CA ALA A 18 3.27 -7.07 -18.10
C ALA A 18 3.16 -7.60 -16.66
N THR A 19 3.30 -8.92 -16.48
CA THR A 19 3.32 -9.53 -15.14
C THR A 19 4.50 -9.00 -14.31
N ALA A 20 5.71 -8.99 -14.87
CA ALA A 20 6.89 -8.48 -14.17
C ALA A 20 6.75 -6.99 -13.80
N TYR A 21 6.24 -6.16 -14.71
CA TYR A 21 5.98 -4.75 -14.42
C TYR A 21 4.96 -4.59 -13.30
N ARG A 22 3.88 -5.36 -13.32
CA ARG A 22 2.85 -5.32 -12.30
C ARG A 22 3.40 -5.71 -10.92
N GLU A 23 4.20 -6.77 -10.83
CA GLU A 23 4.83 -7.18 -9.57
C GLU A 23 5.79 -6.12 -9.00
N VAL A 24 6.54 -5.44 -9.87
CA VAL A 24 7.43 -4.35 -9.47
C VAL A 24 6.64 -3.12 -9.04
N ALA A 25 5.62 -2.74 -9.80
CA ALA A 25 4.76 -1.60 -9.50
C ALA A 25 4.02 -1.81 -8.17
N GLU A 26 3.45 -2.99 -7.92
CA GLU A 26 2.80 -3.35 -6.65
C GLU A 26 3.76 -3.13 -5.46
N LYS A 27 4.99 -3.65 -5.55
CA LYS A 27 6.00 -3.47 -4.49
C LYS A 27 6.46 -2.03 -4.33
N PHE A 28 6.56 -1.28 -5.41
CA PHE A 28 6.97 0.13 -5.39
C PHE A 28 5.89 1.01 -4.74
N PHE A 29 4.61 0.78 -5.07
CA PHE A 29 3.50 1.45 -4.39
C PHE A 29 3.41 1.05 -2.92
N GLU A 30 3.68 -0.20 -2.56
CA GLU A 30 3.78 -0.60 -1.14
C GLU A 30 4.92 0.08 -0.38
N LEU A 31 5.98 0.50 -1.06
CA LEU A 31 7.10 1.25 -0.48
C LEU A 31 6.79 2.74 -0.35
N ILE A 32 6.16 3.34 -1.37
CA ILE A 32 5.80 4.77 -1.38
C ILE A 32 4.65 5.07 -0.43
N VAL A 33 3.66 4.19 -0.30
CA VAL A 33 2.48 4.41 0.57
C VAL A 33 2.81 4.24 2.07
N LYS A 34 4.09 4.01 2.40
CA LYS A 34 4.57 4.06 3.79
C LYS A 34 5.15 5.44 4.08
N ASP A 35 4.33 6.48 3.94
CA ASP A 35 4.64 7.69 4.70
C ASP A 35 4.71 7.27 6.17
N PRO A 36 5.82 7.51 6.87
CA PRO A 36 5.91 7.25 8.30
C PRO A 36 4.72 7.88 9.01
N ILE A 37 4.17 7.18 9.99
CA ILE A 37 2.99 7.67 10.74
C ILE A 37 3.30 9.06 11.32
N GLU A 38 4.54 9.25 11.73
CA GLU A 38 5.10 10.49 12.25
C GLU A 38 5.05 11.63 11.21
N GLU A 39 5.34 11.37 9.93
CA GLU A 39 5.27 12.37 8.85
C GLU A 39 3.82 12.79 8.57
N VAL A 40 2.90 11.82 8.56
CA VAL A 40 1.46 12.11 8.41
C VAL A 40 0.94 12.98 9.56
N VAL A 41 1.29 12.65 10.80
CA VAL A 41 0.86 13.44 11.97
C VAL A 41 1.49 14.84 11.96
N GLU A 42 2.76 14.95 11.57
CA GLU A 42 3.46 16.22 11.37
C GLU A 42 2.76 17.12 10.36
N ASP A 43 2.31 16.58 9.23
CA ASP A 43 1.64 17.37 8.20
C ASP A 43 0.29 17.92 8.67
N PHE A 44 -0.47 17.14 9.45
CA PHE A 44 -1.69 17.63 10.09
C PHE A 44 -1.39 18.68 11.17
N ARG A 45 -0.34 18.47 11.97
CA ARG A 45 0.12 19.43 12.98
C ARG A 45 0.46 20.79 12.35
N LYS A 46 1.16 20.79 11.20
CA LYS A 46 1.54 22.01 10.46
C LYS A 46 0.34 22.83 9.97
N THR A 47 -0.82 22.22 9.77
CA THR A 47 -2.02 22.97 9.38
C THR A 47 -2.54 23.90 10.48
N ASN A 48 -2.20 23.60 11.75
CA ASN A 48 -2.70 24.31 12.92
C ASN A 48 -4.24 24.37 13.02
N LEU A 49 -4.94 23.44 12.36
CA LEU A 49 -6.40 23.34 12.34
C LEU A 49 -6.94 22.31 13.34
N TYR A 50 -6.07 21.48 13.91
CA TYR A 50 -6.44 20.32 14.71
C TYR A 50 -5.90 20.42 16.12
N THR A 51 -6.66 19.89 17.09
CA THR A 51 -6.25 19.86 18.49
C THR A 51 -5.19 18.79 18.74
N GLU A 52 -4.39 18.96 19.79
CA GLU A 52 -3.39 17.94 20.19
C GLU A 52 -4.04 16.59 20.50
N ASP A 53 -5.25 16.58 21.06
CA ASP A 53 -5.99 15.34 21.33
C ASP A 53 -6.35 14.61 20.03
N PHE A 54 -6.83 15.34 19.00
CA PHE A 54 -7.09 14.75 17.70
C PHE A 54 -5.81 14.17 17.07
N LEU A 55 -4.69 14.88 17.16
CA LEU A 55 -3.42 14.41 16.60
C LEU A 55 -2.93 13.12 17.31
N ARG A 56 -3.13 13.01 18.63
CA ARG A 56 -2.83 11.79 19.39
C ARG A 56 -3.71 10.61 18.98
N ASP A 57 -5.00 10.86 18.81
CA ASP A 57 -5.94 9.83 18.36
C ASP A 57 -5.63 9.37 16.92
N LEU A 58 -5.27 10.30 16.04
CA LEU A 58 -4.84 10.00 14.67
C LEU A 58 -3.59 9.10 14.67
N GLU A 59 -2.54 9.47 15.42
CA GLU A 59 -1.31 8.69 15.53
C GLU A 59 -1.58 7.26 16.05
N SER A 60 -2.41 7.15 17.11
CA SER A 60 -2.81 5.88 17.70
C SER A 60 -3.59 5.01 16.71
N GLY A 61 -4.59 5.57 16.02
CA GLY A 61 -5.39 4.88 15.02
C GLY A 61 -4.59 4.39 13.81
N LEU A 62 -3.63 5.20 13.35
CA LEU A 62 -2.70 4.83 12.27
C LEU A 62 -1.78 3.68 12.69
N ARG A 63 -1.25 3.71 13.93
CA ARG A 63 -0.41 2.63 14.47
C ARG A 63 -1.16 1.31 14.60
N GLN A 64 -2.39 1.34 15.10
CA GLN A 64 -3.22 0.15 15.23
C GLN A 64 -3.59 -0.45 13.87
N SER A 65 -3.92 0.39 12.89
CA SER A 65 -4.25 -0.05 11.53
C SER A 65 -3.04 -0.66 10.81
N SER A 66 -1.85 -0.07 10.99
CA SER A 66 -0.58 -0.60 10.48
C SER A 66 -0.20 -1.92 11.17
N TYR A 67 -0.41 -2.03 12.49
CA TYR A 67 -0.19 -3.26 13.24
C TYR A 67 -1.10 -4.40 12.77
N ALA A 68 -2.39 -4.13 12.54
CA ALA A 68 -3.34 -5.10 11.99
C ALA A 68 -2.91 -5.57 10.59
N LYS A 69 -2.40 -4.68 9.73
CA LYS A 69 -1.86 -5.05 8.41
C LYS A 69 -0.60 -5.93 8.51
N LYS A 70 0.28 -5.68 9.49
CA LYS A 70 1.55 -6.42 9.67
C LYS A 70 1.40 -7.75 10.43
N TYR A 71 0.45 -7.86 11.35
CA TYR A 71 0.32 -8.99 12.28
C TYR A 71 -1.05 -9.66 12.30
N GLY A 72 -2.12 -9.03 11.79
CA GLY A 72 -3.47 -9.61 11.75
C GLY A 72 -3.56 -10.92 10.96
N ASN A 73 -2.77 -11.04 9.89
CA ASN A 73 -2.68 -12.29 9.12
C ASN A 73 -1.88 -13.40 9.85
N LYS A 74 -1.02 -13.06 10.81
CA LYS A 74 -0.21 -14.04 11.57
C LYS A 74 -0.98 -14.65 12.75
N THR A 75 -1.93 -13.93 13.33
CA THR A 75 -2.77 -14.44 14.42
C THR A 75 -3.98 -15.24 13.91
N ALA A 76 -4.49 -14.92 12.70
CA ALA A 76 -5.57 -15.68 12.07
C ALA A 76 -5.15 -17.10 11.62
N SER A 77 -3.88 -17.31 11.23
CA SER A 77 -3.35 -18.62 10.81
C SER A 77 -2.99 -19.56 11.98
N ARG A 78 -3.12 -19.10 13.24
CA ARG A 78 -2.79 -19.88 14.45
C ARG A 78 -4.03 -20.19 15.32
N ARG A 79 -5.22 -20.20 14.75
CA ARG A 79 -6.36 -20.84 15.42
C ARG A 79 -6.37 -22.32 15.05
N PRO A 80 -6.29 -23.25 16.03
CA PRO A 80 -6.50 -24.68 15.78
C PRO A 80 -7.94 -24.96 15.33
#